data_AF-A0ABD2N7V9-F1
#
_entry.id   AF-A0ABD2N7V9-F1
#
_cell.length_a   1.000
_cell.length_b   1.000
_cell.length_c   1.000
_cell.angle_alpha   90.00
_cell.angle_beta   90.00
_cell.angle_gamma   90.00
#
_symmetry.space_group_name_H-M   'P 1'
#
loop_
_entity.id
_entity.type
_entity.pdbx_description
1 polymer ?
#
loop_
_entity_poly.entity_id
_entity_poly.type
_entity_poly.pdbx_seq_one_letter_code
_entity_poly.pdbx_strand_id
1 'polypeptide(L)'
;VMDDRWESEVIEYGAINITGYRIVDNSKKHVREFLEEWKKLDPVSSQGAKDNISAQAAFMYDAVFVLVEAFTKLLRKKPDLFRNNLRKGTPFSNGTRGVDCNTSGGWVTPWEHGDKISRLLRKVEIEGLTGEIRFSEDGRRQNYTLHVVEMTVNSAMVKVAEWSDEMGFTPVAAKYTRLKPTVTIERNRTYVVTTIV
;
A
#
# COMPACT_ATOMS: atom_id res chain seq x y z
N VAL A 1 0.18 9.03 5.97
CA VAL A 1 -0.49 7.71 5.95
C VAL A 1 -0.10 7.01 7.23
N MET A 2 -1.06 6.42 7.94
CA MET A 2 -0.88 5.86 9.28
C MET A 2 -0.64 4.35 9.18
N ASP A 3 0.50 3.98 8.59
CA ASP A 3 0.84 2.56 8.37
C ASP A 3 1.70 1.99 9.48
N ASP A 4 2.46 2.85 10.16
CA ASP A 4 3.23 2.46 11.33
C ASP A 4 2.28 2.30 12.51
N ARG A 5 2.33 1.13 13.14
CA ARG A 5 1.79 0.97 14.49
C ARG A 5 2.69 1.83 15.36
N TRP A 6 2.22 3.02 15.74
CA TRP A 6 2.92 3.84 16.73
C TRP A 6 3.25 2.92 17.89
N GLU A 7 4.55 2.81 18.18
CA GLU A 7 5.01 2.04 19.31
C GLU A 7 4.24 2.57 20.52
N SER A 8 3.68 1.67 21.32
CA SER A 8 2.82 1.94 22.48
C SER A 8 3.45 2.85 23.54
N GLU A 9 4.65 3.38 23.27
CA GLU A 9 5.39 4.36 24.05
C GLU A 9 4.81 5.77 23.91
N VAL A 10 4.01 6.06 22.87
CA VAL A 10 3.20 7.28 22.84
C VAL A 10 1.93 7.03 23.67
N ILE A 11 2.07 7.11 24.98
CA ILE A 11 0.94 7.24 25.90
C ILE A 11 0.37 8.62 25.67
N GLU A 12 -0.59 8.74 24.76
CA GLU A 12 -1.33 9.98 24.64
C GLU A 12 -2.12 10.19 25.93
N TYR A 13 -1.77 11.24 26.66
CA TYR A 13 -2.71 11.88 27.57
C TYR A 13 -3.94 12.19 26.74
N GLY A 14 -5.06 11.48 26.99
CA GLY A 14 -6.26 11.40 26.14
C GLY A 14 -7.02 12.70 25.88
N ALA A 15 -6.32 13.69 25.34
CA ALA A 15 -6.75 15.06 25.07
C ALA A 15 -6.50 15.47 23.61
N ILE A 16 -6.00 14.54 22.77
CA ILE A 16 -5.70 14.80 21.36
C ILE A 16 -6.50 13.84 20.49
N ASN A 17 -7.26 14.38 19.55
CA ASN A 17 -7.93 13.59 18.52
C ASN A 17 -6.98 13.44 17.34
N ILE A 18 -6.48 12.22 17.12
CA ILE A 18 -5.65 11.92 15.96
C ILE A 18 -6.46 11.18 14.91
N THR A 19 -6.45 11.74 13.71
CA THR A 19 -7.04 11.12 12.52
C THR A 19 -5.99 10.94 11.45
N GLY A 20 -6.19 9.95 10.59
CA GLY A 20 -5.35 9.74 9.43
C GLY A 20 -5.96 8.78 8.43
N TYR A 21 -5.14 8.42 7.44
CA TYR A 21 -5.55 7.56 6.34
C TYR A 21 -4.74 6.26 6.35
N ARG A 22 -5.39 5.16 5.98
CA ARG A 22 -4.76 3.85 5.76
C ARG A 22 -5.23 3.30 4.42
N ILE A 23 -4.30 2.89 3.58
CA ILE A 23 -4.61 2.32 2.26
C ILE A 23 -4.68 0.79 2.27
N VAL A 24 -3.90 0.14 3.14
CA VAL A 24 -3.88 -1.33 3.22
C VAL A 24 -5.05 -1.82 4.07
N ASP A 25 -5.91 -2.63 3.46
CA ASP A 25 -7.06 -3.22 4.13
C ASP A 25 -6.75 -4.62 4.70
N ASN A 26 -6.33 -4.64 5.96
CA ASN A 26 -6.05 -5.88 6.71
C ASN A 26 -7.29 -6.77 6.93
N SER A 27 -8.50 -6.36 6.52
CA SER A 27 -9.68 -7.23 6.58
C SER A 27 -9.74 -8.20 5.39
N LYS A 28 -9.14 -7.84 4.25
CA LYS A 28 -9.12 -8.69 3.05
C LYS A 28 -8.29 -9.95 3.29
N LYS A 29 -8.79 -11.08 2.81
CA LYS A 29 -8.18 -12.40 3.04
C LYS A 29 -6.75 -12.48 2.49
N HIS A 30 -6.54 -12.05 1.24
CA HIS A 30 -5.22 -12.10 0.59
C HIS A 30 -4.18 -11.21 1.29
N VAL A 31 -4.60 -10.04 1.77
CA VAL A 31 -3.74 -9.14 2.55
C VAL A 31 -3.33 -9.79 3.88
N ARG A 32 -4.27 -10.48 4.56
CA ARG A 32 -3.93 -11.21 5.79
C ARG A 32 -2.96 -12.35 5.53
N GLU A 33 -3.17 -13.13 4.47
CA GLU A 33 -2.26 -14.21 4.08
C GLU A 33 -0.85 -13.68 3.80
N PHE A 34 -0.75 -12.57 3.05
CA PHE A 34 0.53 -11.88 2.83
C PHE A 34 1.18 -11.42 4.14
N LEU A 35 0.43 -10.79 5.04
CA LEU A 35 0.99 -10.30 6.31
C LEU A 35 1.47 -11.44 7.22
N GLU A 36 0.85 -12.62 7.18
CA GLU A 36 1.30 -13.79 7.93
C GLU A 36 2.61 -14.37 7.39
N GLU A 37 2.89 -14.22 6.10
CA GLU A 37 4.19 -14.55 5.50
C GLU A 37 5.22 -13.45 5.75
N TRP A 38 4.81 -12.18 5.64
CA TRP A 38 5.62 -11.00 5.89
C TRP A 38 6.26 -11.03 7.29
N LYS A 39 5.49 -11.36 8.32
CA LYS A 39 5.98 -11.48 9.71
C LYS A 39 7.01 -12.58 9.93
N LYS A 40 7.09 -13.57 9.03
CA LYS A 40 8.02 -14.70 9.13
C LYS A 40 9.36 -14.40 8.46
N LEU A 41 9.46 -13.29 7.71
CA LEU A 41 10.71 -12.88 7.09
C LEU A 41 11.74 -12.56 8.17
N ASP A 42 12.99 -12.91 7.90
CA ASP A 42 14.09 -12.65 8.82
C ASP A 42 14.28 -11.12 8.99
N PRO A 43 14.18 -10.59 10.22
CA PRO A 43 14.28 -9.15 10.48
C PRO A 43 15.63 -8.54 10.09
N VAL A 44 16.70 -9.35 10.01
CA VAL A 44 18.05 -8.89 9.66
C VAL A 44 18.16 -8.62 8.16
N SER A 45 17.66 -9.55 7.33
CA SER A 45 17.63 -9.40 5.87
C SER A 45 16.48 -8.51 5.37
N SER A 46 15.36 -8.48 6.09
CA SER A 46 14.12 -7.78 5.71
C SER A 46 13.79 -6.70 6.73
N GLN A 47 14.59 -5.63 6.74
CA GLN A 47 14.34 -4.48 7.60
C GLN A 47 12.96 -3.86 7.31
N GLY A 48 12.07 -3.85 8.30
CA GLY A 48 10.69 -3.39 8.17
C GLY A 48 9.64 -4.51 8.09
N ALA A 49 10.06 -5.78 8.03
CA ALA A 49 9.18 -6.92 8.20
C ALA A 49 8.75 -7.07 9.67
N LYS A 50 7.70 -6.34 10.06
CA LYS A 50 7.05 -6.39 11.38
C LYS A 50 5.61 -6.94 11.24
N ASP A 51 4.75 -6.65 12.22
CA ASP A 51 3.32 -7.02 12.21
C ASP A 51 2.53 -6.46 11.02
N ASN A 52 2.94 -5.30 10.51
CA ASN A 52 2.29 -4.56 9.43
C ASN A 52 3.31 -4.23 8.33
N ILE A 53 2.80 -3.85 7.17
CA ILE A 53 3.57 -3.31 6.04
C ILE A 53 3.29 -1.81 5.90
N SER A 54 4.32 -1.01 5.61
CA SER A 54 4.14 0.41 5.31
C SER A 54 3.45 0.61 3.96
N ALA A 55 2.74 1.72 3.73
CA ALA A 55 2.13 1.96 2.41
C ALA A 55 3.18 2.03 1.31
N GLN A 56 4.36 2.58 1.59
CA GLN A 56 5.46 2.63 0.62
C GLN A 56 5.89 1.21 0.19
N ALA A 57 6.07 0.29 1.14
CA ALA A 57 6.42 -1.09 0.83
C ALA A 57 5.28 -1.82 0.10
N ALA A 58 4.02 -1.57 0.49
CA ALA A 58 2.86 -2.12 -0.20
C ALA A 58 2.76 -1.62 -1.64
N PHE A 59 3.01 -0.33 -1.91
CA PHE A 59 3.07 0.22 -3.25
C PHE A 59 4.20 -0.39 -4.08
N MET A 60 5.37 -0.63 -3.48
CA MET A 60 6.49 -1.28 -4.17
C MET A 60 6.17 -2.73 -4.53
N TYR A 61 5.52 -3.47 -3.62
CA TYR A 61 5.04 -4.82 -3.88
C TYR A 61 4.06 -4.83 -5.06
N ASP A 62 3.04 -3.99 -5.00
CA ASP A 62 2.02 -3.86 -6.05
C ASP A 62 2.62 -3.41 -7.39
N ALA A 63 3.60 -2.51 -7.39
CA ALA A 63 4.26 -2.04 -8.61
C ALA A 63 4.95 -3.17 -9.39
N VAL A 64 5.52 -4.16 -8.71
CA VAL A 64 6.11 -5.34 -9.36
C VAL A 64 5.03 -6.12 -10.10
N PHE A 65 3.86 -6.34 -9.49
CA PHE A 65 2.75 -7.04 -10.15
C PHE A 65 2.17 -6.25 -11.33
N VAL A 66 2.13 -4.91 -11.25
CA VAL A 66 1.76 -4.06 -12.39
C VAL A 66 2.72 -4.28 -13.58
N LEU A 67 4.03 -4.31 -13.31
CA LEU A 67 5.03 -4.59 -14.35
C LEU A 67 4.86 -6.00 -14.92
N VAL A 68 4.75 -7.02 -14.07
CA VAL A 68 4.59 -8.42 -14.48
C VAL A 68 3.35 -8.58 -15.36
N GLU A 69 2.22 -8.01 -14.97
CA GLU A 69 0.97 -8.09 -15.73
C GLU A 69 1.10 -7.40 -17.09
N ALA A 70 1.68 -6.20 -17.13
CA ALA A 70 1.89 -5.46 -18.37
C ALA A 70 2.82 -6.21 -19.34
N PHE A 71 3.95 -6.72 -18.86
CA PHE A 71 4.91 -7.46 -19.68
C PHE A 71 4.38 -8.82 -20.11
N THR A 72 3.63 -9.52 -19.26
CA THR A 72 2.95 -10.78 -19.62
C THR A 72 1.97 -10.55 -20.77
N LYS A 73 1.12 -9.51 -20.68
CA LYS A 73 0.21 -9.11 -21.76
C LYS A 73 0.96 -8.72 -23.04
N LEU A 74 2.07 -7.99 -22.93
CA LEU A 74 2.88 -7.56 -24.06
C LEU A 74 3.51 -8.75 -24.79
N LEU A 75 4.18 -9.63 -24.05
CA LEU A 75 4.91 -10.79 -24.59
C LEU A 75 3.97 -11.87 -25.11
N ARG A 76 2.79 -12.05 -24.52
CA ARG A 76 1.75 -12.93 -25.07
C ARG A 76 1.31 -12.49 -26.46
N LYS A 77 1.26 -11.17 -26.71
CA LYS A 77 0.87 -10.61 -28.02
C LYS A 77 2.02 -10.60 -29.02
N LYS A 78 3.26 -10.39 -28.57
CA LYS A 78 4.47 -10.37 -29.41
C LYS A 78 5.66 -10.98 -28.65
N PRO A 79 5.87 -12.31 -28.73
CA PRO A 79 6.92 -12.99 -27.97
C PRO A 79 8.33 -12.55 -28.39
N ASP A 80 8.53 -12.28 -29.69
CA ASP A 80 9.83 -11.87 -30.22
C ASP A 80 10.10 -10.35 -30.15
N LEU A 81 9.27 -9.58 -29.43
CA LEU A 81 9.36 -8.11 -29.41
C LEU A 81 10.77 -7.61 -29.03
N PHE A 82 11.40 -8.23 -28.04
CA PHE A 82 12.70 -7.78 -27.55
C PHE A 82 13.88 -8.56 -28.15
N ARG A 83 13.65 -9.47 -29.10
CA ARG A 83 14.69 -10.34 -29.67
C ARG A 83 15.86 -9.54 -30.28
N ASN A 84 15.57 -8.42 -30.92
CA ASN A 84 16.60 -7.55 -31.52
C ASN A 84 17.24 -6.59 -30.51
N ASN A 85 16.53 -6.30 -29.40
CA ASN A 85 16.97 -5.40 -28.34
C ASN A 85 17.86 -6.10 -27.30
N LEU A 86 17.88 -7.44 -27.25
CA LEU A 86 18.68 -8.23 -26.30
C LEU A 86 19.70 -9.07 -27.07
N ARG A 87 20.92 -8.56 -27.22
CA ARG A 87 22.05 -9.35 -27.76
C ARG A 87 22.94 -9.79 -26.60
N LYS A 88 23.05 -11.10 -26.35
CA LYS A 88 23.83 -11.69 -25.24
C LYS A 88 23.54 -11.05 -23.86
N GLY A 89 22.27 -10.79 -23.55
CA GLY A 89 21.85 -10.19 -22.27
C GLY A 89 22.13 -8.69 -22.13
N THR A 90 22.74 -8.05 -23.13
CA THR A 90 22.93 -6.59 -23.13
C THR A 90 21.81 -5.90 -23.90
N PRO A 91 21.20 -4.83 -23.33
CA PRO A 91 20.18 -4.05 -24.02
C PRO A 91 20.83 -3.23 -25.13
N PHE A 92 20.24 -3.27 -26.31
CA PHE A 92 20.62 -2.46 -27.45
C PHE A 92 19.43 -1.62 -27.90
N SER A 93 19.67 -0.37 -28.26
CA SER A 93 18.69 0.50 -28.91
C SER A 93 19.37 1.14 -30.12
N ASN A 94 18.80 0.97 -31.32
CA ASN A 94 19.34 1.59 -32.55
C ASN A 94 20.86 1.42 -32.77
N GLY A 95 21.42 0.27 -32.40
CA GLY A 95 22.84 -0.03 -32.57
C GLY A 95 23.76 0.42 -31.43
N THR A 96 23.28 1.23 -30.47
CA THR A 96 24.01 1.57 -29.23
C THR A 96 23.67 0.60 -28.10
N ARG A 97 24.61 0.43 -27.15
CA ARG A 97 24.35 -0.30 -25.91
C ARG A 97 23.47 0.58 -25.02
N GLY A 98 22.17 0.26 -24.98
CA GLY A 98 21.17 1.05 -24.25
C GLY A 98 20.87 2.41 -24.89
N VAL A 99 20.24 3.28 -24.08
CA VAL A 99 19.87 4.65 -24.43
C VAL A 99 20.94 5.58 -23.87
N ASP A 100 21.53 6.42 -24.73
CA ASP A 100 22.47 7.46 -24.30
C ASP A 100 21.69 8.68 -23.79
N CYS A 101 21.93 9.05 -22.53
CA CYS A 101 21.31 10.20 -21.88
C CYS A 101 22.10 11.51 -22.07
N ASN A 102 23.27 11.47 -22.71
CA ASN A 102 24.10 12.64 -22.91
C ASN A 102 23.48 13.60 -23.93
N THR A 103 22.87 14.67 -23.43
CA THR A 103 22.21 15.70 -24.25
C THR A 103 23.17 16.63 -24.99
N SER A 104 24.47 16.60 -24.64
CA SER A 104 25.48 17.43 -25.33
C SER A 104 25.70 17.02 -26.80
N GLY A 105 25.37 15.77 -27.16
CA GLY A 105 25.48 15.23 -28.52
C GLY A 105 24.26 15.45 -29.41
N GLY A 106 23.22 16.14 -28.93
CA GLY A 106 21.97 16.38 -29.65
C GLY A 106 20.74 15.76 -29.00
N TRP A 107 19.70 15.50 -29.80
CA TRP A 107 18.42 14.98 -29.31
C TRP A 107 18.54 13.51 -28.87
N VAL A 108 18.10 13.22 -27.63
CA VAL A 108 18.06 11.84 -27.11
C VAL A 108 17.01 11.05 -27.87
N THR A 109 17.42 9.96 -28.51
CA THR A 109 16.49 9.05 -29.20
C THR A 109 15.79 8.16 -28.16
N PRO A 110 14.46 8.27 -27.98
CA PRO A 110 13.75 7.44 -27.02
C PRO A 110 13.79 5.96 -27.42
N TRP A 111 13.62 5.08 -26.43
CA TRP A 111 13.55 3.64 -26.72
C TRP A 111 12.30 3.31 -27.55
N GLU A 112 12.49 2.56 -28.63
CA GLU A 112 11.46 2.28 -29.66
C GLU A 112 10.17 1.61 -29.13
N HIS A 113 10.22 1.00 -27.95
CA HIS A 113 9.07 0.33 -27.33
C HIS A 113 8.47 1.09 -26.15
N GLY A 114 9.05 2.23 -25.76
CA GLY A 114 8.65 3.01 -24.58
C GLY A 114 7.19 3.42 -24.59
N ASP A 115 6.70 4.01 -25.68
CA ASP A 115 5.30 4.44 -25.81
C ASP A 115 4.32 3.25 -25.71
N LYS A 116 4.65 2.12 -26.34
CA LYS A 116 3.82 0.91 -26.27
C LYS A 116 3.74 0.35 -24.85
N ILE A 117 4.88 0.30 -24.15
CA ILE A 117 4.95 -0.19 -22.77
C ILE A 117 4.17 0.75 -21.85
N SER A 118 4.39 2.07 -21.96
CA SER A 118 3.65 3.07 -21.19
C SER A 118 2.13 2.94 -21.37
N ARG A 119 1.64 2.75 -22.61
CA ARG A 119 0.22 2.52 -22.88
C ARG A 119 -0.32 1.22 -22.28
N LEU A 120 0.49 0.17 -22.18
CA LEU A 120 0.07 -1.09 -21.57
C LEU A 120 0.05 -1.03 -20.05
N LEU A 121 1.02 -0.35 -19.44
CA LEU A 121 1.03 -0.10 -17.99
C LEU A 121 -0.25 0.63 -17.55
N ARG A 122 -0.68 1.64 -18.32
CA ARG A 122 -1.95 2.36 -18.07
C ARG A 122 -3.22 1.50 -18.21
N LYS A 123 -3.12 0.35 -18.88
CA LYS A 123 -4.23 -0.59 -19.08
C LYS A 123 -4.21 -1.76 -18.11
N VAL A 124 -3.29 -1.75 -17.14
CA VAL A 124 -3.28 -2.75 -16.08
C VAL A 124 -4.46 -2.50 -15.14
N GLU A 125 -5.15 -3.59 -14.83
CA GLU A 125 -6.26 -3.66 -13.89
C GLU A 125 -6.07 -4.95 -13.09
N ILE A 126 -5.69 -4.80 -11.82
CA ILE A 126 -5.39 -5.91 -10.90
C ILE A 126 -5.82 -5.54 -9.48
N GLU A 127 -6.00 -6.54 -8.62
CA GLU A 127 -6.19 -6.35 -7.18
C GLU A 127 -4.83 -6.58 -6.47
N GLY A 128 -4.33 -5.57 -5.77
CA GLY A 128 -3.09 -5.62 -5.00
C GLY A 128 -3.32 -5.59 -3.49
N LEU A 129 -2.24 -5.38 -2.72
CA LEU A 129 -2.31 -5.14 -1.28
C LEU A 129 -2.99 -3.80 -0.96
N THR A 130 -2.84 -2.83 -1.84
CA THR A 130 -3.44 -1.50 -1.71
C THR A 130 -4.84 -1.41 -2.33
N GLY A 131 -5.50 -2.53 -2.62
CA GLY A 131 -6.82 -2.61 -3.25
C GLY A 131 -6.77 -2.66 -4.78
N GLU A 132 -7.84 -2.20 -5.43
CA GLU A 132 -7.94 -2.18 -6.90
C GLU A 132 -6.92 -1.20 -7.49
N ILE A 133 -6.15 -1.65 -8.47
CA ILE A 133 -5.12 -0.88 -9.15
C ILE A 133 -5.56 -0.69 -10.59
N ARG A 134 -5.96 0.53 -10.90
CA ARG A 134 -6.31 0.98 -12.24
C ARG A 134 -5.76 2.38 -12.47
N PHE A 135 -5.42 2.68 -13.72
CA PHE A 135 -4.85 3.96 -14.11
C PHE A 135 -5.71 4.71 -15.12
N SER A 136 -5.65 6.03 -15.03
CA SER A 136 -6.17 6.96 -16.04
C SER A 136 -5.30 6.99 -17.30
N GLU A 137 -5.75 7.71 -18.33
CA GLU A 137 -4.96 7.93 -19.54
C GLU A 137 -3.66 8.71 -19.30
N ASP A 138 -3.60 9.57 -18.28
CA ASP A 138 -2.39 10.26 -17.84
C ASP A 138 -1.52 9.45 -16.87
N GLY A 139 -1.96 8.24 -16.47
CA GLY A 139 -1.20 7.33 -15.62
C GLY A 139 -1.35 7.57 -14.11
N ARG A 140 -2.38 8.32 -13.70
CA ARG A 140 -2.76 8.46 -12.28
C ARG A 140 -3.62 7.29 -11.85
N ARG A 141 -3.48 6.87 -10.59
CA ARG A 141 -4.39 5.86 -10.03
C ARG A 141 -5.80 6.44 -9.92
N GLN A 142 -6.80 5.63 -10.25
CA GLN A 142 -8.23 5.96 -10.18
C GLN A 142 -9.00 4.84 -9.49
N ASN A 143 -10.20 5.16 -9.01
CA ASN A 143 -11.12 4.23 -8.36
C ASN A 143 -10.44 3.49 -7.17
N TYR A 144 -9.83 4.27 -6.28
CA TYR A 144 -9.14 3.73 -5.11
C TYR A 144 -9.77 4.22 -3.80
N THR A 145 -9.77 3.34 -2.80
CA THR A 145 -10.37 3.61 -1.50
C THR A 145 -9.30 3.71 -0.42
N LEU A 146 -9.43 4.72 0.42
CA LEU A 146 -8.68 4.91 1.65
C LEU A 146 -9.60 4.71 2.85
N HIS A 147 -9.10 4.08 3.90
CA HIS A 147 -9.77 4.10 5.19
C HIS A 147 -9.40 5.37 5.93
N VAL A 148 -10.39 6.08 6.45
CA VAL A 148 -10.17 7.10 7.47
C VAL A 148 -10.19 6.42 8.82
N VAL A 149 -9.12 6.61 9.56
CA VAL A 149 -8.90 5.98 10.86
C VAL A 149 -8.71 7.04 11.93
N GLU A 150 -9.24 6.76 13.10
CA GLU A 150 -9.06 7.54 14.31
C GLU A 150 -8.25 6.71 15.31
N MET A 151 -7.30 7.35 15.98
CA MET A 151 -6.59 6.72 17.08
C MET A 151 -7.42 6.82 18.35
N THR A 152 -7.54 5.69 19.03
CA THR A 152 -8.21 5.62 20.33
C THR A 152 -7.21 5.80 21.47
N VAL A 153 -7.71 6.01 22.69
CA VAL A 153 -6.90 6.24 23.91
C VAL A 153 -5.92 5.12 24.26
N ASN A 154 -6.05 3.93 23.65
CA ASN A 154 -5.11 2.81 23.81
C ASN A 154 -4.19 2.63 22.59
N SER A 155 -4.04 3.70 21.79
CA SER A 155 -3.24 3.73 20.56
C SER A 155 -3.70 2.73 19.49
N ALA A 156 -4.95 2.27 19.56
CA ALA A 156 -5.54 1.42 18.52
C ALA A 156 -6.19 2.26 17.43
N MET A 157 -5.90 1.92 16.18
CA MET A 157 -6.48 2.58 15.01
C MET A 157 -7.84 1.96 14.67
N VAL A 158 -8.90 2.76 14.74
CA VAL A 158 -10.27 2.35 14.44
C VAL A 158 -10.72 3.02 13.15
N LYS A 159 -11.27 2.24 12.22
CA LYS A 159 -11.86 2.78 11.00
C LYS A 159 -13.16 3.51 11.32
N VAL A 160 -13.24 4.78 10.92
CA VAL A 160 -14.38 5.67 11.15
C VAL A 160 -15.06 6.08 9.85
N ALA A 161 -14.37 6.01 8.71
CA ALA A 161 -14.95 6.24 7.39
C ALA A 161 -14.16 5.51 6.29
N GLU A 162 -14.74 5.50 5.10
CA GLU A 162 -14.04 5.28 3.84
C GLU A 162 -13.97 6.59 3.07
N TRP A 163 -12.91 6.78 2.28
CA TRP A 163 -12.80 7.86 1.32
C TRP A 163 -12.42 7.26 -0.03
N SER A 164 -13.07 7.67 -1.11
CA SER A 164 -12.66 7.32 -2.48
C SER A 164 -12.56 8.56 -3.35
N ASP A 165 -11.82 8.46 -4.43
CA ASP A 165 -11.73 9.53 -5.44
C ASP A 165 -13.07 9.79 -6.16
N GLU A 166 -13.96 8.81 -6.19
CA GLU A 166 -15.30 8.94 -6.82
C GLU A 166 -16.39 9.42 -5.86
N MET A 167 -16.46 8.85 -4.65
CA MET A 167 -17.55 9.12 -3.69
C MET A 167 -17.17 10.14 -2.60
N GLY A 168 -15.89 10.49 -2.47
CA GLY A 168 -15.41 11.30 -1.36
C GLY A 168 -15.54 10.56 -0.02
N PHE A 169 -15.85 11.29 1.05
CA PHE A 169 -15.91 10.76 2.42
C PHE A 169 -17.26 10.11 2.73
N THR A 170 -17.24 8.84 3.14
CA THR A 170 -18.41 8.06 3.53
C THR A 170 -18.22 7.48 4.94
N PRO A 171 -18.92 7.99 5.97
CA PRO A 171 -18.76 7.54 7.35
C PRO A 171 -19.21 6.09 7.53
N VAL A 172 -18.54 5.35 8.41
CA VAL A 172 -18.90 3.98 8.78
C VAL A 172 -19.08 3.86 10.28
N ALA A 173 -19.87 2.88 10.72
CA ALA A 173 -20.03 2.59 12.13
C ALA A 173 -18.70 2.11 12.74
N ALA A 174 -18.05 3.02 13.48
CA ALA A 174 -16.78 2.76 14.13
C ALA A 174 -16.92 1.66 15.19
N LYS A 175 -16.08 0.63 15.09
CA LYS A 175 -16.06 -0.49 16.04
C LYS A 175 -14.99 -0.23 17.09
N TYR A 176 -15.32 0.59 18.08
CA TYR A 176 -14.43 0.83 19.21
C TYR A 176 -14.35 -0.43 20.11
N THR A 177 -13.14 -0.94 20.31
CA THR A 177 -12.91 -1.99 21.30
C THR A 177 -13.04 -1.38 22.69
N ARG A 178 -14.09 -1.75 23.43
CA ARG A 178 -14.22 -1.33 24.84
C ARG A 178 -13.02 -1.84 25.62
N LEU A 179 -12.39 -0.95 26.37
CA LEU A 179 -11.37 -1.34 27.35
C LEU A 179 -11.99 -2.39 28.27
N LYS A 180 -11.31 -3.54 28.42
CA LYS A 180 -11.60 -4.37 29.59
C LYS A 180 -11.30 -3.47 30.78
N PRO A 181 -12.28 -3.21 31.67
CA PRO A 181 -11.99 -2.41 32.84
C PRO A 181 -10.80 -3.03 33.56
N THR A 182 -9.76 -2.24 33.82
CA THR A 182 -8.63 -2.59 34.70
C THR A 182 -9.08 -2.69 36.15
N VAL A 183 -10.34 -3.06 36.37
CA VAL A 183 -10.87 -3.35 37.68
C VAL A 183 -10.60 -4.83 37.86
N THR A 184 -9.40 -5.14 38.35
CA THR A 184 -9.26 -6.28 39.25
C THR A 184 -10.24 -6.01 40.39
N ILE A 185 -11.47 -6.51 40.25
CA ILE A 185 -12.45 -6.53 41.32
C ILE A 185 -11.85 -7.47 42.36
N GLU A 186 -11.26 -6.88 43.40
CA GLU A 186 -10.74 -7.64 44.52
C GLU A 186 -11.94 -8.32 45.18
N ARG A 187 -11.97 -9.66 45.17
CA ARG A 187 -13.11 -10.45 45.68
C ARG A 187 -13.43 -10.18 47.15
N ASN A 188 -12.54 -9.51 47.88
CA ASN A 188 -12.65 -9.20 49.30
C ASN A 188 -12.70 -7.68 49.59
N ARG A 189 -13.27 -6.87 48.69
CA ARG A 189 -13.52 -5.45 48.92
C ARG A 189 -14.97 -5.07 48.62
N THR A 190 -15.55 -4.28 49.52
CA THR A 190 -16.87 -3.65 49.31
C THR A 190 -16.68 -2.32 48.59
N TYR A 191 -17.32 -2.16 47.43
CA TYR A 191 -17.30 -0.92 46.65
C TYR A 191 -18.59 -0.14 46.87
N VAL A 192 -18.49 1.12 47.29
CA VAL A 192 -19.63 2.02 47.41
C VAL A 192 -19.79 2.76 46.08
N VAL A 193 -20.88 2.48 45.36
CA VAL A 193 -21.19 3.13 44.09
C VAL A 193 -22.10 4.31 44.36
N THR A 194 -21.70 5.49 43.90
CA THR A 194 -22.54 6.69 43.90
C THR A 194 -22.72 7.17 42.46
N THR A 195 -23.86 7.77 42.17
CA THR A 195 -24.17 8.38 40.88
C THR A 195 -24.67 9.80 41.12
N ILE A 196 -24.39 10.69 40.17
CA ILE A 196 -24.84 12.08 40.21
C ILE A 196 -26.01 12.19 39.23
N VAL A 197 -27.13 12.77 39.68
CA VAL A 197 -28.31 13.06 38.86
C VAL A 197 -28.24 14.50 38.38
#